data_AF-A0A9D1NDF5-F1
#
_entry.id   AF-A0A9D1NDF5-F1
#
_cell.length_a   1.000
_cell.length_b   1.000
_cell.length_c   1.000
_cell.angle_alpha   90.00
_cell.angle_beta   90.00
_cell.angle_gamma   90.00
#
_symmetry.space_group_name_H-M   'P 1'
#
loop_
_entity.id
_entity.type
_entity.pdbx_description
1 polymer ?
#
loop_
_entity_poly.entity_id
_entity_poly.type
_entity_poly.pdbx_seq_one_letter_code
_entity_poly.pdbx_strand_id
1 'polypeptide(L)'
;MSPDLYKTLLKKAVGYSVKETVTEYVVEEDGTRRAVREKTQKKYVPPDIAALKTYLELVESKQRGELSAMSDEALEAERLRLLKELEAISHSS
;
A
#
# COMPACT_ATOMS: atom_id res chain seq x y z
N MET A 1 11.21 -8.54 -4.96
CA MET A 1 10.01 -7.76 -5.37
C MET A 1 10.28 -6.29 -5.11
N SER A 2 9.88 -5.35 -5.98
CA SER A 2 10.11 -3.91 -5.74
C SER A 2 9.20 -3.37 -4.62
N PRO A 3 9.67 -2.44 -3.75
CA PRO A 3 8.85 -1.78 -2.73
C PRO A 3 7.58 -1.12 -3.31
N ASP A 4 7.67 -0.62 -4.54
CA ASP A 4 6.57 0.03 -5.25
C ASP A 4 5.43 -0.93 -5.60
N LEU A 5 5.72 -2.23 -5.74
CA LEU A 5 4.71 -3.22 -6.04
C LEU A 5 3.80 -3.48 -4.83
N TYR A 6 4.36 -3.61 -3.62
CA TYR A 6 3.57 -3.78 -2.39
C TYR A 6 2.64 -2.61 -2.16
N LYS A 7 3.14 -1.39 -2.39
CA LYS A 7 2.35 -0.16 -2.26
C LYS A 7 1.21 -0.11 -3.29
N THR A 8 1.48 -0.50 -4.53
CA THR A 8 0.47 -0.55 -5.59
C THR A 8 -0.59 -1.62 -5.31
N LEU A 9 -0.16 -2.80 -4.86
CA LEU A 9 -1.05 -3.90 -4.51
C LEU A 9 -1.95 -3.53 -3.32
N LEU A 10 -1.38 -2.94 -2.26
CA LEU A 10 -2.14 -2.45 -1.12
C LEU A 10 -3.15 -1.38 -1.54
N LYS A 11 -2.73 -0.41 -2.37
CA LYS A 11 -3.62 0.64 -2.90
C LYS A 11 -4.81 0.05 -3.65
N LYS A 12 -4.59 -1.01 -4.43
CA LYS A 12 -5.66 -1.72 -5.13
C LYS A 12 -6.53 -2.54 -4.17
N ALA A 13 -5.93 -3.19 -3.18
CA ALA A 13 -6.63 -3.99 -2.17
C ALA A 13 -7.64 -3.16 -1.36
N VAL A 14 -7.28 -1.94 -0.96
CA VAL A 14 -8.14 -1.07 -0.13
C VAL A 14 -9.04 -0.13 -0.93
N GLY A 15 -8.89 -0.09 -2.25
CA GLY A 15 -9.56 0.88 -3.12
C GLY A 15 -8.92 2.28 -3.04
N TYR A 16 -9.17 3.10 -4.06
CA TYR A 16 -8.59 4.43 -4.15
C TYR A 16 -9.39 5.34 -5.07
N SER A 17 -9.17 6.65 -4.97
CA SER A 17 -9.70 7.61 -5.93
C SER A 17 -8.61 8.09 -6.87
N VAL A 18 -8.96 8.29 -8.14
CA VAL A 18 -8.10 8.88 -9.18
C VAL A 18 -8.68 10.22 -9.58
N LYS A 19 -7.80 11.22 -9.71
CA LYS A 19 -8.11 12.50 -10.33
C LYS A 19 -7.63 12.45 -11.78
N GLU A 20 -8.55 12.59 -12.71
CA GLU A 20 -8.25 12.75 -14.13
C GLU A 20 -8.47 14.23 -14.48
N THR A 21 -7.48 14.85 -15.11
CA THR A 21 -7.59 16.22 -15.61
C THR A 21 -7.44 16.20 -17.13
N VAL A 22 -8.43 16.73 -17.82
CA VAL A 22 -8.43 16.92 -19.27
C VAL A 22 -8.31 18.41 -19.54
N THR A 23 -7.28 18.80 -20.28
CA THR A 23 -7.06 20.20 -20.69
C THR A 23 -7.20 20.30 -22.20
N GLU A 24 -8.15 21.10 -22.66
CA GLU A 24 -8.36 21.41 -24.07
C GLU A 24 -7.50 22.61 -24.45
N TYR A 25 -6.85 22.54 -25.62
CA TYR A 25 -5.98 23.59 -26.14
C TYR A 25 -6.48 24.05 -27.51
N VAL A 26 -6.36 25.36 -27.76
CA VAL A 26 -6.48 25.93 -29.11
C VAL A 26 -5.10 26.31 -29.62
N VAL A 27 -4.93 26.26 -30.94
CA VAL A 27 -3.73 26.73 -31.62
C VAL A 27 -4.00 28.15 -32.09
N GLU A 28 -3.15 29.09 -31.70
CA GLU A 28 -3.23 30.49 -32.12
C GLU A 28 -2.56 30.70 -33.49
N GLU A 29 -2.75 31.87 -34.09
CA GLU A 29 -2.23 32.20 -35.42
C GLU A 29 -0.70 32.16 -35.50
N ASP A 30 -0.02 32.39 -34.37
CA ASP A 30 1.45 32.28 -34.23
C ASP A 30 1.94 30.84 -33.99
N GLY A 31 1.04 29.86 -34.00
CA GLY A 31 1.33 28.44 -33.76
C GLY A 31 1.45 28.06 -32.29
N THR A 32 1.26 29.00 -31.34
CA THR A 32 1.29 28.71 -29.91
C THR A 32 0.03 28.00 -29.45
N ARG A 33 0.12 27.23 -28.36
CA ARG A 33 -1.03 26.51 -27.77
C ARG A 33 -1.52 27.25 -26.54
N ARG A 34 -2.78 27.67 -26.53
CA ARG A 34 -3.44 28.24 -25.34
C ARG A 34 -4.44 27.25 -24.77
N ALA A 35 -4.32 26.96 -23.47
CA ALA A 35 -5.33 26.16 -22.76
C ALA A 35 -6.63 26.96 -22.67
N VAL A 36 -7.74 26.39 -23.13
CA VAL A 36 -9.06 27.06 -23.17
C VAL A 36 -10.03 26.49 -22.17
N ARG A 37 -9.83 25.25 -21.75
CA ARG A 37 -10.71 24.58 -20.79
C ARG A 37 -9.96 23.52 -20.03
N GLU A 38 -10.19 23.46 -18.73
CA GLU A 38 -9.76 22.35 -17.90
C GLU A 38 -10.99 21.66 -17.29
N LYS A 39 -11.04 20.33 -17.40
CA LYS A 39 -12.06 19.50 -16.78
C LYS A 39 -11.39 18.49 -15.87
N THR A 40 -11.64 18.61 -14.57
CA THR A 40 -11.22 17.61 -13.57
C THR A 40 -12.37 16.65 -13.27
N GLN A 41 -12.10 15.34 -13.32
CA GLN A 41 -13.01 14.29 -12.85
C GLN A 41 -12.33 13.48 -11.72
N LYS A 42 -13.11 13.13 -10.69
CA LYS A 42 -12.70 12.16 -9.68
C LYS A 42 -13.42 10.83 -9.94
N LYS A 43 -12.67 9.75 -10.09
CA LYS A 43 -13.21 8.38 -10.22
C LYS A 43 -12.82 7.56 -9.00
N TYR A 44 -13.78 6.86 -8.43
CA TYR A 44 -13.53 5.91 -7.36
C TYR A 44 -13.27 4.52 -7.95
N VAL A 45 -12.19 3.89 -7.51
CA VAL A 45 -11.86 2.51 -7.78
C VAL A 45 -12.14 1.73 -6.48
N PRO A 46 -13.10 0.78 -6.50
CA PRO A 46 -13.45 0.04 -5.30
C PRO A 46 -12.30 -0.90 -4.85
N PRO A 47 -12.36 -1.40 -3.61
CA PRO A 47 -11.44 -2.41 -3.10
C PRO A 47 -11.48 -3.69 -3.95
N ASP A 48 -10.32 -4.32 -4.14
CA ASP A 48 -10.18 -5.58 -4.87
C ASP A 48 -9.80 -6.72 -3.90
N ILE A 49 -10.72 -7.67 -3.72
CA ILE A 49 -10.56 -8.81 -2.82
C ILE A 49 -9.41 -9.73 -3.27
N ALA A 50 -9.19 -9.89 -4.57
CA ALA A 50 -8.08 -10.70 -5.07
C ALA A 50 -6.74 -10.03 -4.73
N ALA A 51 -6.65 -8.71 -4.90
CA ALA A 51 -5.46 -7.95 -4.49
C ALA A 51 -5.22 -8.01 -2.98
N LEU A 52 -6.28 -7.96 -2.17
CA LEU A 52 -6.21 -8.12 -0.72
C LEU A 52 -5.67 -9.50 -0.34
N LYS A 53 -6.22 -10.57 -0.93
CA LYS A 53 -5.78 -11.95 -0.66
C LYS A 53 -4.29 -12.13 -0.99
N THR A 54 -3.87 -11.71 -2.17
CA THR A 54 -2.45 -11.78 -2.56
C THR A 54 -1.56 -10.96 -1.64
N TYR A 55 -2.01 -9.77 -1.20
CA TYR A 55 -1.24 -8.96 -0.26
C TYR A 55 -1.04 -9.67 1.08
N LEU A 56 -2.09 -10.27 1.63
CA LEU A 56 -2.03 -11.03 2.88
C LEU A 56 -1.11 -12.25 2.77
N GLU A 57 -1.22 -13.04 1.70
CA GLU A 57 -0.35 -14.19 1.45
C GLU A 57 1.13 -13.77 1.39
N LEU A 58 1.43 -12.65 0.73
CA LEU A 58 2.79 -12.14 0.64
C LEU A 58 3.31 -11.64 2.00
N VAL A 59 2.50 -10.91 2.77
CA VAL A 59 2.89 -10.44 4.12
C VAL A 59 3.11 -11.62 5.06
N GLU A 60 2.22 -12.62 5.02
CA GLU A 60 2.37 -13.84 5.81
C GLU A 60 3.60 -14.64 5.40
N SER A 61 3.89 -14.75 4.08
CA SER A 61 5.10 -15.42 3.61
C SER A 61 6.37 -14.68 4.03
N LYS A 62 6.33 -13.35 4.08
CA LYS A 62 7.45 -12.53 4.52
C LYS A 62 7.69 -12.70 6.02
N GLN A 63 6.63 -12.65 6.83
CA GLN A 63 6.72 -12.88 8.28
C GLN A 63 7.17 -14.31 8.60
N ARG A 64 6.62 -15.33 7.93
CA ARG A 64 7.07 -16.72 8.09
C ARG A 64 8.51 -16.91 7.64
N GLY A 65 8.91 -16.28 6.53
CA GLY A 65 10.27 -16.30 6.04
C GLY A 65 11.26 -15.61 6.98
N GLU A 66 10.88 -14.47 7.56
CA GLU A 66 11.68 -13.77 8.57
C GLU A 66 11.84 -14.62 9.83
N LEU A 67 10.76 -15.20 10.37
CA LEU A 67 10.83 -16.08 11.54
C LEU A 67 11.61 -17.36 11.27
N SER A 68 11.41 -17.99 10.10
CA SER A 68 12.13 -19.21 9.72
C SER A 68 13.61 -19.00 9.43
N ALA A 69 14.06 -17.75 9.24
CA ALA A 69 15.46 -17.39 9.02
C ALA A 69 16.20 -16.99 10.30
N MET A 70 15.50 -16.87 11.43
CA MET A 70 16.11 -16.58 12.73
C MET A 70 16.78 -17.82 13.30
N SER A 71 17.88 -17.63 14.04
CA SER A 71 18.49 -18.72 14.82
C SER A 71 17.63 -19.05 16.05
N ASP A 72 17.87 -20.20 16.66
CA ASP A 72 17.16 -20.62 17.88
C ASP A 72 17.33 -19.60 19.01
N GLU A 73 18.52 -19.02 19.17
CA GLU A 73 18.78 -17.99 20.19
C GLU A 73 18.02 -16.69 19.90
N ALA A 74 17.93 -16.30 18.62
CA ALA A 74 17.19 -15.11 18.21
C ALA A 74 15.68 -15.31 18.39
N LEU A 75 15.17 -16.51 18.11
CA LEU A 75 13.76 -16.87 18.35
C LEU A 75 13.42 -16.87 19.84
N GLU A 76 14.30 -17.39 20.70
CA GLU A 76 14.08 -17.37 22.15
C GLU A 76 14.08 -15.94 22.71
N ALA A 77 14.98 -15.07 22.22
CA ALA A 77 14.98 -13.66 22.59
C ALA A 77 13.68 -12.95 22.19
N GLU A 78 13.18 -13.20 20.98
CA GLU A 78 11.93 -12.62 20.48
C GLU A 78 10.72 -13.15 21.28
N ARG A 79 10.70 -14.44 21.62
CA ARG A 79 9.70 -15.05 22.51
C ARG A 79 9.66 -14.33 23.86
N LEU A 80 10.81 -14.14 24.51
CA LEU A 80 10.91 -13.48 25.81
C LEU A 80 10.43 -12.02 25.74
N ARG A 81 10.78 -11.29 24.68
CA ARG A 81 10.31 -9.91 24.46
C ARG A 81 8.78 -9.83 24.38
N LEU A 82 8.18 -10.70 23.56
CA LEU A 82 6.72 -10.73 23.36
C LEU A 82 5.95 -11.09 24.64
N LEU A 83 6.45 -12.05 25.43
CA LEU A 83 5.85 -12.39 26.72
C LEU A 83 5.82 -11.19 27.67
N LYS A 84 6.92 -10.42 27.72
CA LYS A 84 7.01 -9.22 28.55
C LYS A 84 6.01 -8.13 28.11
N GLU A 85 5.81 -7.96 26.80
CA GLU A 85 4.82 -7.02 26.27
C GLU A 85 3.38 -7.43 26.66
N LEU A 86 3.06 -8.72 26.57
CA LEU A 86 1.75 -9.24 26.97
C LEU A 86 1.48 -9.04 28.47
N GLU A 87 2.47 -9.30 29.31
CA GLU A 87 2.36 -9.03 30.76
C GLU A 87 2.13 -7.55 31.04
N ALA A 88 2.79 -6.64 30.31
CA ALA A 88 2.59 -5.20 30.48
C ALA A 88 1.16 -4.76 30.07
N ILE A 89 0.62 -5.35 29.01
CA ILE A 89 -0.76 -5.08 28.57
C ILE A 89 -1.77 -5.63 29.57
N SER A 90 -1.54 -6.83 30.12
CA SER A 90 -2.47 -7.44 31.09
C SER A 90 -2.50 -6.72 32.44
N HIS A 91 -1.41 -6.04 32.84
CA HIS A 91 -1.34 -5.28 34.10
C HIS A 91 -1.75 -3.80 33.95
N SER A 92 -2.02 -3.32 32.73
CA SER A 92 -2.47 -1.96 32.46
C SER A 92 -3.97 -1.84 32.16
N SER A 93 -4.71 -2.95 32.24
CA SER A 93 -6.18 -3.05 32.14
C SER A 93 -6.79 -3.42 33.49
#